data_AF-A0A409W357-F1
#
_entry.id   AF-A0A409W357-F1
#
_cell.length_a   1.000
_cell.length_b   1.000
_cell.length_c   1.000
_cell.angle_alpha   90.00
_cell.angle_beta   90.00
_cell.angle_gamma   90.00
#
_symmetry.space_group_name_H-M   'P 1'
#
loop_
_entity.id
_entity.type
_entity.pdbx_description
1 polymer ?
#
loop_
_entity_poly.entity_id
_entity_poly.type
_entity_poly.pdbx_seq_one_letter_code
_entity_poly.pdbx_strand_id
1 'polypeptide(L)'
;MPLFNKNPIRSAATDVSAAIVVSVAHFATKYLTSLHAFHLTQTSIAILAISALLFMIMMHHRMDGQVMSQTQEEMAVIGIFALFWVVAVIGYRSYTSKQGGGGGVTDLAVPKASPQDWWQSDPCAKDGVYCVYEEYTLMSDYEVSLVNDNMQEFYVRFYGPAETPFAGGVWKIHVELPDQYPFKSPSIGFMNKIFHPNIDELSGSVCLDVINQTWSPMFDMINIFEVFLPQLLRYPNPNDPLNGEAAALLMRHPKEYEAKVKEYVQRFATKEAADAATDKNEEDDQDEEMSDIGSISDDGE
;
A
#
# COMPACT_ATOMS: atom_id res chain seq x y z
N MET A 1 -16.25 3.58 -73.27
CA MET A 1 -17.56 3.29 -72.65
C MET A 1 -17.33 2.75 -71.24
N PRO A 2 -18.22 3.05 -70.29
CA PRO A 2 -17.83 3.54 -68.96
C PRO A 2 -18.46 2.76 -67.79
N LEU A 3 -17.65 2.36 -66.80
CA LEU A 3 -18.10 1.94 -65.47
C LEU A 3 -16.94 2.35 -64.56
N PHE A 4 -16.87 3.56 -64.02
CA PHE A 4 -17.39 3.88 -62.68
C PHE A 4 -17.41 5.41 -62.49
N ASN A 5 -17.98 6.13 -63.45
CA ASN A 5 -18.46 7.49 -63.20
C ASN A 5 -19.92 7.38 -62.77
N LYS A 6 -20.18 7.14 -61.48
CA LYS A 6 -21.48 7.33 -60.83
C LYS A 6 -21.34 7.16 -59.31
N ASN A 7 -21.65 8.26 -58.60
CA ASN A 7 -21.96 8.38 -57.16
C ASN A 7 -20.83 8.93 -56.27
N PRO A 8 -20.65 10.26 -56.19
CA PRO A 8 -19.73 10.90 -55.22
C PRO A 8 -20.16 10.66 -53.76
N ILE A 9 -21.41 10.27 -53.51
CA ILE A 9 -21.96 10.02 -52.16
C ILE A 9 -21.41 8.72 -51.55
N ARG A 10 -20.99 7.74 -52.37
CA ARG A 10 -20.52 6.45 -51.86
C ARG A 10 -19.07 6.49 -51.37
N SER A 11 -18.23 7.40 -51.91
CA SER A 11 -16.86 7.62 -51.44
C SER A 11 -16.82 8.43 -50.14
N ALA A 12 -17.67 9.45 -50.02
CA ALA A 12 -17.80 10.21 -48.77
C ALA A 12 -18.34 9.36 -47.62
N ALA A 13 -19.26 8.43 -47.88
CA ALA A 13 -19.78 7.51 -46.87
C ALA A 13 -18.72 6.51 -46.38
N THR A 14 -17.86 6.00 -47.27
CA THR A 14 -16.73 5.14 -46.88
C THR A 14 -15.68 5.92 -46.08
N ASP A 15 -15.38 7.16 -46.45
CA ASP A 15 -14.38 8.00 -45.76
C ASP A 15 -14.87 8.49 -44.39
N VAL A 16 -16.15 8.85 -44.27
CA VAL A 16 -16.76 9.22 -42.97
C VAL A 16 -16.86 8.01 -42.05
N SER A 17 -17.19 6.83 -42.58
CA SER A 17 -17.21 5.60 -41.78
C SER A 17 -15.81 5.20 -41.30
N ALA A 18 -14.78 5.37 -42.12
CA ALA A 18 -13.40 5.14 -41.72
C ALA A 18 -12.94 6.16 -40.66
N ALA A 19 -13.30 7.44 -40.81
CA ALA A 19 -12.97 8.48 -39.83
C ALA A 19 -13.67 8.24 -38.48
N ILE A 20 -14.92 7.77 -38.49
CA ILE A 20 -15.64 7.40 -37.26
C ILE A 20 -15.01 6.17 -36.61
N VAL A 21 -14.68 5.14 -37.39
CA VAL A 21 -14.02 3.92 -36.86
C VAL A 21 -12.64 4.25 -36.28
N VAL A 22 -11.85 5.09 -36.96
CA VAL A 22 -10.54 5.54 -36.46
C VAL A 22 -10.69 6.44 -35.22
N SER A 23 -11.71 7.31 -35.17
CA SER A 23 -11.96 8.16 -34.00
C SER A 23 -12.44 7.36 -32.79
N VAL A 24 -13.32 6.37 -33.01
CA VAL A 24 -13.79 5.45 -31.97
C VAL A 24 -12.65 4.54 -31.51
N ALA A 25 -11.82 4.04 -32.42
CA ALA A 25 -10.63 3.26 -32.08
C ALA A 25 -9.62 4.09 -31.30
N HIS A 26 -9.34 5.33 -31.70
CA HIS A 26 -8.44 6.25 -30.99
C HIS A 26 -8.99 6.59 -29.59
N PHE A 27 -10.30 6.85 -29.47
CA PHE A 27 -10.93 7.14 -28.19
C PHE A 27 -10.96 5.90 -27.28
N ALA A 28 -11.22 4.72 -27.83
CA ALA A 28 -11.13 3.44 -27.12
C ALA A 28 -9.69 3.16 -26.67
N THR A 29 -8.69 3.41 -27.51
CA THR A 29 -7.27 3.22 -27.17
C THR A 29 -6.86 4.16 -26.04
N LYS A 30 -7.31 5.43 -26.06
CA LYS A 30 -7.07 6.41 -24.99
C LYS A 30 -7.77 6.04 -23.67
N TYR A 31 -8.86 5.28 -23.75
CA TYR A 31 -9.59 4.78 -22.59
C TYR A 31 -9.00 3.47 -22.04
N LEU A 32 -8.39 2.65 -22.91
CA LEU A 32 -7.71 1.40 -22.57
C LEU A 32 -6.31 1.62 -21.95
N THR A 33 -5.69 2.79 -22.15
CA THR A 33 -4.36 3.13 -21.60
C THR A 33 -4.37 3.64 -20.15
N SER A 34 -5.50 3.57 -19.44
CA SER A 34 -5.51 3.70 -17.98
C SER A 34 -5.08 2.36 -17.38
N LEU A 35 -4.01 2.32 -16.59
CA LEU A 35 -3.43 1.09 -16.02
C LEU A 35 -4.44 0.20 -15.26
N HIS A 36 -5.52 0.77 -14.72
CA HIS A 36 -6.62 0.03 -14.09
C HIS A 36 -7.67 -0.51 -15.09
N ALA A 37 -7.78 0.06 -16.29
CA ALA A 37 -8.65 -0.43 -17.37
C ALA A 37 -8.04 -1.62 -18.12
N PHE A 38 -6.71 -1.75 -18.13
CA PHE A 38 -6.01 -2.85 -18.82
C PHE A 38 -6.32 -4.23 -18.20
N HIS A 39 -6.27 -4.34 -16.86
CA HIS A 39 -6.63 -5.60 -16.17
C HIS A 39 -8.14 -5.93 -16.26
N LEU A 40 -9.01 -4.92 -16.27
CA LEU A 40 -10.45 -5.11 -16.44
C LEU A 40 -10.82 -5.55 -17.87
N THR A 41 -10.09 -5.08 -18.87
CA THR A 41 -10.33 -5.41 -20.29
C THR A 41 -9.74 -6.75 -20.67
N GLN A 42 -8.59 -7.13 -20.13
CA GLN A 42 -8.00 -8.47 -20.36
C GLN A 42 -8.88 -9.59 -19.78
N THR A 43 -9.44 -9.40 -18.58
CA THR A 43 -10.39 -10.35 -17.98
C THR A 43 -11.72 -10.38 -18.74
N SER A 44 -12.23 -9.22 -19.18
CA SER A 44 -13.46 -9.14 -19.98
C SER A 44 -13.30 -9.80 -21.36
N ILE A 45 -12.17 -9.62 -22.03
CA ILE A 45 -11.86 -10.27 -23.32
C ILE A 45 -11.71 -11.78 -23.13
N ALA A 46 -11.08 -12.23 -22.04
CA ALA A 46 -10.99 -13.66 -21.72
C ALA A 46 -12.37 -14.29 -21.49
N ILE A 47 -13.26 -13.62 -20.75
CA ILE A 47 -14.63 -14.08 -20.51
C ILE A 47 -15.45 -14.11 -21.81
N LEU A 48 -15.30 -13.10 -22.67
CA LEU A 48 -15.94 -13.07 -23.98
C LEU A 48 -15.39 -14.16 -24.94
N ALA A 49 -14.09 -14.44 -24.89
CA ALA A 49 -13.48 -15.52 -25.66
C ALA A 49 -13.94 -16.90 -25.19
N ILE A 50 -14.03 -17.12 -23.87
CA ILE A 50 -14.52 -18.37 -23.28
C ILE A 50 -16.01 -18.56 -23.61
N SER A 51 -16.83 -17.52 -23.51
CA SER A 51 -18.25 -17.61 -23.86
C SER A 51 -18.47 -17.83 -25.36
N ALA A 52 -17.67 -17.20 -26.24
CA ALA A 52 -17.71 -17.45 -27.68
C ALA A 52 -17.26 -18.88 -28.04
N LEU A 53 -16.25 -19.42 -27.35
CA LEU A 53 -15.81 -20.81 -27.48
C LEU A 53 -16.90 -21.80 -27.06
N LEU A 54 -17.55 -21.56 -25.91
CA LEU A 54 -18.68 -22.38 -25.46
C LEU A 54 -19.85 -22.33 -26.45
N PHE A 55 -20.13 -21.16 -27.02
CA PHE A 55 -21.15 -21.01 -28.06
C PHE A 55 -20.80 -21.77 -29.35
N MET A 56 -19.55 -21.68 -29.80
CA MET A 56 -19.05 -22.43 -30.96
C MET A 56 -19.10 -23.95 -30.72
N ILE A 57 -18.76 -24.41 -29.52
CA ILE A 57 -18.86 -25.83 -29.11
C ILE A 57 -20.32 -26.29 -29.13
N MET A 58 -21.25 -25.48 -28.62
CA MET A 58 -22.69 -25.78 -28.67
C MET A 58 -23.20 -25.86 -30.13
N MET A 59 -22.80 -24.92 -30.99
CA MET A 59 -23.17 -24.96 -32.41
C MET A 59 -22.56 -26.16 -33.13
N HIS A 60 -21.31 -26.53 -32.83
CA HIS A 60 -20.66 -27.70 -33.42
C HIS A 60 -21.38 -28.99 -33.04
N HIS A 61 -21.72 -29.18 -31.76
CA HIS A 61 -22.50 -30.34 -31.32
C HIS A 61 -23.89 -30.41 -31.96
N ARG A 62 -24.53 -29.24 -32.19
CA ARG A 62 -25.82 -29.16 -32.89
C ARG A 62 -25.72 -29.54 -34.36
N MET A 63 -24.59 -29.23 -35.02
CA MET A 63 -24.33 -29.60 -36.41
C MET A 63 -24.03 -31.10 -36.59
N ASP A 64 -23.40 -31.74 -35.59
CA ASP A 64 -23.06 -33.17 -35.62
C ASP A 64 -24.22 -34.10 -35.20
N GLY A 65 -25.41 -33.55 -34.93
CA GLY A 65 -26.62 -34.33 -34.66
C GLY A 65 -26.66 -35.02 -33.30
N GLN A 66 -25.71 -34.75 -32.39
CA GLN A 66 -25.81 -35.16 -31.00
C GLN A 66 -26.65 -34.14 -30.22
N VAL A 67 -27.90 -34.51 -29.92
CA VAL A 67 -28.79 -33.70 -29.09
C VAL A 67 -28.28 -33.72 -27.65
N MET A 68 -27.70 -32.60 -27.22
CA MET A 68 -27.35 -32.35 -25.80
C MET A 68 -28.62 -32.50 -24.96
N SER A 69 -28.54 -33.10 -23.76
CA SER A 69 -29.73 -33.20 -22.91
C SER A 69 -30.22 -31.81 -22.53
N GLN A 70 -31.54 -31.60 -22.45
CA GLN A 70 -32.14 -30.31 -22.08
C GLN A 70 -31.53 -29.70 -20.81
N THR A 71 -31.14 -30.55 -19.86
CA THR A 71 -30.45 -30.15 -18.62
C THR A 71 -29.05 -29.54 -18.86
N GLN A 72 -28.33 -29.97 -19.88
CA GLN A 72 -27.01 -29.42 -20.21
C GLN A 72 -27.13 -28.09 -20.96
N GLU A 73 -28.15 -27.94 -21.80
CA GLU A 73 -28.47 -26.66 -22.45
C GLU A 73 -28.91 -25.62 -21.41
N GLU A 74 -29.76 -26.00 -20.46
CA GLU A 74 -30.20 -25.13 -19.35
C GLU A 74 -29.01 -24.70 -18.46
N MET A 75 -28.12 -25.63 -18.10
CA MET A 75 -26.93 -25.31 -17.28
C MET A 75 -25.95 -24.39 -18.02
N ALA A 76 -25.79 -24.53 -19.33
CA ALA A 76 -24.94 -23.66 -20.14
C ALA A 76 -25.50 -22.23 -20.20
N VAL A 77 -26.81 -22.09 -20.41
CA VAL A 77 -27.49 -20.78 -20.44
C VAL A 77 -27.40 -20.10 -19.07
N ILE A 78 -27.66 -20.82 -17.97
CA ILE A 78 -27.52 -20.29 -16.61
C ILE A 78 -26.09 -19.81 -16.35
N GLY A 79 -25.08 -20.59 -16.75
CA GLY A 79 -23.67 -20.21 -16.61
C GLY A 79 -23.31 -18.92 -17.36
N ILE A 80 -23.81 -18.77 -18.59
CA ILE A 80 -23.59 -17.56 -19.40
C ILE A 80 -24.27 -16.33 -18.77
N PHE A 81 -25.51 -16.47 -18.30
CA PHE A 81 -26.22 -15.38 -17.63
C PHE A 81 -25.58 -14.99 -16.29
N ALA A 82 -25.07 -15.94 -15.53
CA ALA A 82 -24.34 -15.68 -14.28
C ALA A 82 -23.05 -14.90 -14.54
N LEU A 83 -22.27 -15.31 -15.55
CA LEU A 83 -21.04 -14.61 -15.95
C LEU A 83 -21.33 -13.19 -16.44
N PHE A 84 -22.39 -13.01 -17.25
CA PHE A 84 -22.83 -11.69 -17.69
C PHE A 84 -23.17 -10.76 -16.51
N TRP A 85 -23.90 -11.26 -15.50
CA TRP A 85 -24.25 -10.49 -14.31
C TRP A 85 -23.04 -10.13 -13.44
N VAL A 86 -22.05 -11.01 -13.32
CA VAL A 86 -20.80 -10.70 -12.60
C VAL A 86 -20.06 -9.55 -13.30
N VAL A 87 -19.94 -9.60 -14.63
CA VAL A 87 -19.32 -8.52 -15.42
C VAL A 87 -20.11 -7.21 -15.27
N ALA A 88 -21.44 -7.26 -15.29
CA ALA A 88 -22.29 -6.09 -15.12
C ALA A 88 -22.14 -5.45 -13.73
N VAL A 89 -22.05 -6.24 -12.65
CA VAL A 89 -21.86 -5.74 -11.28
C VAL A 89 -20.48 -5.11 -11.10
N ILE A 90 -19.43 -5.73 -11.64
CA ILE A 90 -18.06 -5.17 -11.63
C ILE A 90 -18.02 -3.86 -12.41
N GLY A 91 -18.64 -3.82 -13.59
CA GLY A 91 -18.76 -2.61 -14.40
C GLY A 91 -19.52 -1.49 -13.70
N TYR A 92 -20.65 -1.81 -13.05
CA TYR A 92 -21.45 -0.84 -12.30
C TYR A 92 -20.68 -0.25 -11.12
N ARG A 93 -19.99 -1.10 -10.32
CA ARG A 93 -19.15 -0.64 -9.20
C ARG A 93 -18.00 0.27 -9.67
N SER A 94 -17.38 -0.07 -10.80
CA SER A 94 -16.35 0.77 -11.42
C SER A 94 -16.91 2.11 -11.89
N TYR A 95 -18.12 2.12 -12.47
CA TYR A 95 -18.79 3.36 -12.90
C TYR A 95 -19.17 4.26 -11.72
N THR A 96 -19.74 3.70 -10.65
CA THR A 96 -20.12 4.47 -9.45
C THR A 96 -18.91 5.00 -8.68
N SER A 97 -17.77 4.29 -8.72
CA SER A 97 -16.51 4.76 -8.14
C SER A 97 -15.98 6.02 -8.84
N LYS A 98 -16.19 6.16 -10.16
CA LYS A 98 -15.76 7.33 -10.93
C LYS A 98 -16.58 8.60 -10.70
N GLN A 99 -17.80 8.53 -10.16
CA GLN A 99 -18.63 9.72 -9.90
C GLN A 99 -18.40 10.38 -8.53
N GLY A 100 -17.52 9.84 -7.68
CA GLY A 100 -17.26 10.35 -6.34
C GLY A 100 -16.16 11.43 -6.19
N GLY A 101 -15.48 11.85 -7.26
CA GLY A 101 -14.32 12.75 -7.15
C GLY A 101 -14.21 13.73 -8.31
N GLY A 102 -14.99 14.81 -8.25
CA GLY A 102 -14.92 15.94 -9.19
C GLY A 102 -14.37 17.19 -8.52
N GLY A 103 -13.10 17.50 -8.79
CA GLY A 103 -12.42 18.76 -8.47
C GLY A 103 -10.91 18.49 -8.54
N GLY A 104 -10.10 19.02 -9.45
CA GLY A 104 -10.21 20.18 -10.31
C GLY A 104 -8.93 20.98 -10.14
N VAL A 105 -7.84 20.64 -10.85
CA VAL A 105 -6.69 21.53 -11.04
C VAL A 105 -6.12 21.32 -12.45
N THR A 106 -5.89 22.46 -13.09
CA THR A 106 -5.55 22.70 -14.49
C THR A 106 -4.09 22.45 -14.85
N ASP A 107 -3.88 22.04 -16.11
CA ASP A 107 -2.70 22.16 -16.97
C ASP A 107 -1.45 22.86 -16.41
N LEU A 108 -0.33 22.13 -16.38
CA LEU A 108 0.99 22.69 -16.73
C LEU A 108 1.74 21.72 -17.66
N ALA A 109 2.30 22.31 -18.71
CA ALA A 109 2.81 21.67 -19.91
C ALA A 109 4.11 20.87 -19.71
N VAL A 110 4.22 19.73 -20.40
CA VAL A 110 5.47 18.97 -20.59
C VAL A 110 6.03 19.28 -22.00
N PRO A 111 7.32 19.65 -22.17
CA PRO A 111 7.90 19.79 -23.49
C PRO A 111 8.23 18.43 -24.09
N LYS A 112 7.95 18.30 -25.39
CA LYS A 112 8.21 17.11 -26.23
C LYS A 112 9.71 16.86 -26.42
N ALA A 113 10.13 15.61 -26.30
CA ALA A 113 11.33 15.07 -26.96
C ALA A 113 10.97 13.84 -27.82
N SER A 114 11.67 13.71 -28.94
CA SER A 114 11.45 12.80 -30.07
C SER A 114 12.21 11.45 -29.93
N PRO A 115 12.01 10.47 -30.83
CA PRO A 115 12.03 9.04 -30.50
C PRO A 115 13.32 8.32 -30.91
N GLN A 116 13.81 7.43 -30.04
CA GLN A 116 14.54 6.24 -30.47
C GLN A 116 14.40 5.10 -29.44
N ASP A 117 13.89 3.98 -29.93
CA ASP A 117 13.58 2.71 -29.26
C ASP A 117 14.81 2.00 -28.68
N TRP A 118 14.72 1.43 -27.46
CA TRP A 118 15.28 0.11 -27.09
C TRP A 118 14.37 -0.55 -26.01
N TRP A 119 13.38 -1.32 -26.42
CA TRP A 119 12.53 -2.07 -25.48
C TRP A 119 13.23 -3.38 -25.05
N GLN A 120 13.05 -3.70 -23.76
CA GLN A 120 13.05 -5.03 -23.13
C GLN A 120 14.35 -5.54 -22.47
N SER A 121 14.66 -4.97 -21.29
CA SER A 121 15.22 -5.72 -20.15
C SER A 121 14.97 -4.99 -18.83
N ASP A 122 14.42 -5.71 -17.86
CA ASP A 122 14.44 -5.55 -16.40
C ASP A 122 14.05 -4.17 -15.77
N PRO A 123 13.01 -4.11 -14.90
CA PRO A 123 12.36 -2.85 -14.56
C PRO A 123 13.03 -1.99 -13.48
N CYS A 124 14.29 -2.23 -13.10
CA CYS A 124 15.00 -1.34 -12.17
C CYS A 124 16.48 -1.17 -12.55
N ALA A 125 16.75 -0.37 -13.57
CA ALA A 125 18.08 0.18 -13.81
C ALA A 125 18.19 1.58 -13.16
N LYS A 126 18.89 1.58 -12.03
CA LYS A 126 19.64 2.62 -11.31
C LYS A 126 19.52 4.07 -11.84
N ASP A 127 19.11 4.96 -10.92
CA ASP A 127 19.19 6.44 -10.95
C ASP A 127 17.88 7.22 -11.19
N GLY A 128 16.71 6.57 -11.06
CA GLY A 128 15.40 7.25 -11.15
C GLY A 128 14.77 7.56 -9.80
N VAL A 129 14.73 8.84 -9.42
CA VAL A 129 14.05 9.44 -8.23
C VAL A 129 12.53 9.14 -8.15
N TYR A 130 11.97 8.42 -9.11
CA TYR A 130 10.53 8.17 -9.22
C TYR A 130 10.02 6.91 -8.49
N CYS A 131 10.87 5.95 -8.12
CA CYS A 131 10.42 4.80 -7.32
C CYS A 131 10.09 5.18 -5.87
N VAL A 132 10.55 6.35 -5.40
CA VAL A 132 10.22 6.86 -4.08
C VAL A 132 8.77 7.39 -4.03
N TYR A 133 8.18 7.81 -5.15
CA TYR A 133 6.87 8.47 -5.11
C TYR A 133 5.66 7.52 -5.02
N GLU A 134 5.71 6.30 -5.55
CA GLU A 134 4.58 5.35 -5.43
C GLU A 134 4.49 4.69 -4.05
N GLU A 135 5.60 4.61 -3.29
CA GLU A 135 5.59 4.14 -1.90
C GLU A 135 5.12 5.25 -0.92
N TYR A 136 5.45 6.52 -1.19
CA TYR A 136 4.99 7.67 -0.38
C TYR A 136 3.49 7.97 -0.51
N THR A 137 2.85 7.56 -1.60
CA THR A 137 1.42 7.84 -1.81
C THR A 137 0.52 6.96 -0.93
N LEU A 138 1.04 5.83 -0.40
CA LEU A 138 0.32 4.92 0.50
C LEU A 138 0.46 5.31 1.98
N MET A 139 1.37 6.24 2.30
CA MET A 139 1.54 6.85 3.63
C MET A 139 0.75 8.16 3.78
N SER A 140 -0.24 8.44 2.92
CA SER A 140 -0.97 9.73 2.95
C SER A 140 -1.71 10.03 4.26
N ASP A 141 -1.95 9.00 5.09
CA ASP A 141 -2.63 9.11 6.38
C ASP A 141 -1.65 9.21 7.57
N TYR A 142 -0.36 8.97 7.35
CA TYR A 142 0.68 8.99 8.39
C TYR A 142 1.57 10.22 8.27
N GLU A 143 1.75 10.93 9.37
CA GLU A 143 2.71 12.03 9.47
C GLU A 143 4.10 11.45 9.71
N VAL A 144 4.96 11.54 8.69
CA VAL A 144 6.34 11.02 8.69
C VAL A 144 7.33 12.18 8.69
N SER A 145 8.33 12.13 9.55
CA SER A 145 9.46 13.08 9.57
C SER A 145 10.78 12.31 9.51
N LEU A 146 11.61 12.59 8.51
CA LEU A 146 12.93 11.97 8.37
C LEU A 146 13.93 12.54 9.37
N VAL A 147 14.90 11.72 9.80
CA VAL A 147 16.03 12.16 10.62
C VAL A 147 17.19 12.50 9.69
N ASN A 148 17.68 13.74 9.73
CA ASN A 148 18.87 14.17 8.94
C ASN A 148 18.80 13.84 7.43
N ASP A 149 17.60 13.86 6.83
CA ASP A 149 17.35 13.41 5.44
C ASP A 149 17.78 11.95 5.14
N ASN A 150 17.99 11.13 6.17
CA ASN A 150 18.30 9.71 6.05
C ASN A 150 17.01 8.90 5.80
N MET A 151 17.04 8.00 4.82
CA MET A 151 15.92 7.09 4.52
C MET A 151 15.90 5.85 5.43
N GLN A 152 16.99 5.60 6.18
CA GLN A 152 17.08 4.48 7.11
C GLN A 152 16.52 4.81 8.49
N GLU A 153 16.25 6.08 8.79
CA GLU A 153 15.83 6.52 10.11
C GLU A 153 14.77 7.59 9.99
N PHE A 154 13.60 7.34 10.57
CA PHE A 154 12.47 8.25 10.47
C PHE A 154 11.52 8.09 11.65
N TYR A 155 10.73 9.12 11.87
CA TYR A 155 9.66 9.11 12.84
C TYR A 155 8.29 9.06 12.17
N VAL A 156 7.36 8.37 12.82
CA VAL A 156 5.96 8.27 12.39
C VAL A 156 5.04 8.59 13.56
N ARG A 157 4.03 9.42 13.32
CA ARG A 157 2.95 9.62 14.30
C ARG A 157 2.02 8.42 14.33
N PHE A 158 1.88 7.81 15.50
CA PHE A 158 1.04 6.65 15.74
C PHE A 158 -0.09 6.96 16.70
N TYR A 159 -1.31 6.54 16.34
CA TYR A 159 -2.50 6.71 17.15
C TYR A 159 -2.87 5.40 17.83
N GLY A 160 -3.19 5.47 19.12
CA GLY A 160 -3.59 4.33 19.91
C GLY A 160 -4.80 3.60 19.33
N PRO A 161 -4.77 2.26 19.20
CA PRO A 161 -5.86 1.50 18.61
C PRO A 161 -7.17 1.67 19.38
N ALA A 162 -8.28 1.82 18.64
CA ALA A 162 -9.61 1.76 19.22
C ALA A 162 -9.86 0.43 19.93
N GLU A 163 -10.75 0.41 20.93
CA GLU A 163 -11.06 -0.79 21.73
C GLU A 163 -9.89 -1.34 22.56
N THR A 164 -8.88 -0.51 22.82
CA THR A 164 -7.76 -0.81 23.74
C THR A 164 -7.67 0.27 24.83
N PRO A 165 -7.03 0.01 25.99
CA PRO A 165 -6.79 1.06 26.98
C PRO A 165 -5.85 2.18 26.48
N PHE A 166 -5.20 1.99 25.32
CA PHE A 166 -4.34 2.96 24.64
C PHE A 166 -5.12 3.95 23.76
N ALA A 167 -6.44 3.76 23.59
CA ALA A 167 -7.27 4.60 22.74
C ALA A 167 -7.18 6.09 23.12
N GLY A 168 -7.05 6.94 22.10
CA GLY A 168 -6.89 8.39 22.26
C GLY A 168 -5.46 8.84 22.55
N GLY A 169 -4.52 7.92 22.78
CA GLY A 169 -3.10 8.22 22.87
C GLY A 169 -2.48 8.53 21.51
N VAL A 170 -1.49 9.41 21.52
CA VAL A 170 -0.66 9.78 20.38
C VAL A 170 0.79 9.56 20.76
N TRP A 171 1.51 8.82 19.92
CA TRP A 171 2.93 8.57 20.10
C TRP A 171 3.72 8.97 18.86
N LYS A 172 4.94 9.43 19.09
CA LYS A 172 5.95 9.56 18.05
C LYS A 172 6.78 8.27 18.08
N ILE A 173 6.76 7.53 16.98
CA ILE A 173 7.47 6.25 16.86
C ILE A 173 8.74 6.49 16.07
N HIS A 174 9.86 6.09 16.64
CA HIS A 174 11.14 6.02 15.97
C HIS A 174 11.30 4.68 15.26
N VAL A 175 11.67 4.71 13.98
CA VAL A 175 11.96 3.52 13.19
C VAL A 175 13.35 3.65 12.61
N GLU A 176 14.17 2.64 12.86
CA GLU A 176 15.53 2.52 12.34
C GLU A 176 15.66 1.23 11.53
N LEU A 177 16.11 1.34 10.28
CA LEU A 177 16.30 0.25 9.36
C LEU A 177 17.76 -0.22 9.43
N PRO A 178 18.03 -1.49 9.77
CA PRO A 178 19.39 -2.00 9.76
C PRO A 178 19.93 -2.13 8.32
N ASP A 179 21.24 -2.14 8.16
CA ASP A 179 21.92 -2.36 6.87
C ASP A 179 21.47 -3.63 6.12
N GLN A 180 21.01 -4.65 6.86
CA GLN A 180 20.54 -5.91 6.30
C GLN A 180 19.02 -5.96 6.11
N TYR A 181 18.31 -4.84 6.20
CA TYR A 181 16.89 -4.75 5.86
C TYR A 181 16.66 -5.16 4.39
N PRO A 182 15.60 -5.92 4.04
CA PRO A 182 14.50 -6.40 4.90
C PRO A 182 14.74 -7.79 5.52
N PHE A 183 15.94 -8.36 5.39
CA PHE A 183 16.25 -9.68 5.97
C PHE A 183 16.36 -9.64 7.50
N LYS A 184 16.79 -8.50 8.05
CA LYS A 184 16.63 -8.16 9.47
C LYS A 184 15.44 -7.22 9.66
N SER A 185 14.74 -7.39 10.78
CA SER A 185 13.64 -6.52 11.18
C SER A 185 14.14 -5.12 11.54
N PRO A 186 13.28 -4.09 11.37
CA PRO A 186 13.59 -2.75 11.85
C PRO A 186 13.53 -2.68 13.38
N SER A 187 14.29 -1.74 13.95
CA SER A 187 14.14 -1.35 15.35
C SER A 187 12.99 -0.36 15.48
N ILE A 188 12.16 -0.53 16.52
CA ILE A 188 10.98 0.31 16.77
C ILE A 188 11.05 0.84 18.21
N GLY A 189 10.94 2.16 18.37
CA GLY A 189 10.98 2.83 19.68
C GLY A 189 9.85 3.85 19.86
N PHE A 190 9.28 3.94 21.05
CA PHE A 190 8.31 4.96 21.45
C PHE A 190 9.02 6.16 22.08
N MET A 191 8.98 7.33 21.42
CA MET A 191 9.71 8.51 21.89
C MET A 191 9.12 9.13 23.15
N ASN A 192 7.80 9.08 23.29
CA ASN A 192 7.09 9.47 24.49
C ASN A 192 6.57 8.24 25.24
N LYS A 193 6.47 8.34 26.57
CA LYS A 193 6.30 7.17 27.45
C LYS A 193 5.04 6.36 27.14
N ILE A 194 5.18 5.04 27.26
CA ILE A 194 4.09 4.07 27.18
C ILE A 194 4.26 3.01 28.27
N PHE A 195 3.16 2.55 28.86
CA PHE A 195 3.17 1.48 29.87
C PHE A 195 2.69 0.17 29.22
N HIS A 196 3.62 -0.72 28.88
CA HIS A 196 3.32 -1.96 28.17
C HIS A 196 4.33 -3.08 28.51
N PRO A 197 3.91 -4.36 28.67
CA PRO A 197 4.80 -5.46 29.04
C PRO A 197 6.01 -5.67 28.12
N ASN A 198 5.84 -5.51 26.80
CA ASN A 198 6.90 -5.76 25.80
C ASN A 198 7.58 -4.50 25.29
N ILE A 199 7.41 -3.37 25.97
CA ILE A 199 8.08 -2.10 25.64
C ILE A 199 8.85 -1.66 26.86
N ASP A 200 10.12 -1.34 26.68
CA ASP A 200 10.94 -0.79 27.76
C ASP A 200 10.45 0.60 28.16
N GLU A 201 10.30 0.85 29.47
CA GLU A 201 9.68 2.09 29.95
C GLU A 201 10.63 3.30 29.91
N LEU A 202 11.95 3.04 29.92
CA LEU A 202 12.97 4.09 29.93
C LEU A 202 13.33 4.53 28.52
N SER A 203 13.65 3.57 27.66
CA SER A 203 14.05 3.81 26.27
C SER A 203 12.88 3.85 25.29
N GLY A 204 11.73 3.27 25.64
CA GLY A 204 10.60 3.11 24.72
C GLY A 204 10.79 2.02 23.66
N SER A 205 11.90 1.28 23.71
CA SER A 205 12.22 0.23 22.73
C SER A 205 11.24 -0.95 22.81
N VAL A 206 10.73 -1.36 21.66
CA VAL A 206 9.92 -2.58 21.52
C VAL A 206 10.83 -3.80 21.55
N CYS A 207 10.43 -4.85 22.26
CA CYS A 207 11.19 -6.10 22.33
C CYS A 207 11.45 -6.69 20.93
N LEU A 208 12.74 -6.82 20.59
CA LEU A 208 13.20 -7.34 19.30
C LEU A 208 12.69 -8.77 19.03
N ASP A 209 12.62 -9.62 20.05
CA ASP A 209 12.14 -10.99 19.89
C ASP A 209 10.66 -11.05 19.49
N VAL A 210 9.84 -10.09 19.96
CA VAL A 210 8.43 -9.99 19.58
C VAL A 210 8.29 -9.48 18.13
N ILE A 211 9.14 -8.55 17.71
CA ILE A 211 9.19 -8.09 16.31
C ILE A 211 9.59 -9.27 15.41
N ASN A 212 10.65 -10.00 15.76
CA ASN A 212 11.18 -11.11 14.97
C ASN A 212 10.24 -12.31 14.85
N GLN A 213 9.31 -12.50 15.78
CA GLN A 213 8.28 -13.55 15.68
C GLN A 213 7.27 -13.28 14.56
N THR A 214 7.05 -12.01 14.22
CA THR A 214 6.05 -11.59 13.22
C THR A 214 6.72 -11.15 11.91
N TRP A 215 7.97 -10.65 11.97
CA TRP A 215 8.67 -10.09 10.83
C TRP A 215 8.97 -11.14 9.76
N SER A 216 8.81 -10.72 8.50
CA SER A 216 9.21 -11.45 7.31
C SER A 216 9.74 -10.44 6.30
N PRO A 217 10.72 -10.78 5.46
CA PRO A 217 11.18 -9.89 4.38
C PRO A 217 10.09 -9.52 3.36
N MET A 218 8.94 -10.23 3.39
CA MET A 218 7.75 -9.96 2.59
C MET A 218 6.75 -9.02 3.30
N PHE A 219 7.07 -8.56 4.50
CA PHE A 219 6.19 -7.74 5.33
C PHE A 219 6.40 -6.25 4.99
N ASP A 220 5.40 -5.62 4.38
CA ASP A 220 5.49 -4.20 4.04
C ASP A 220 5.63 -3.33 5.29
N MET A 221 6.39 -2.23 5.18
CA MET A 221 6.65 -1.32 6.29
C MET A 221 5.37 -0.76 6.92
N ILE A 222 4.35 -0.45 6.11
CA ILE A 222 3.05 0.02 6.59
C ILE A 222 2.37 -0.97 7.55
N ASN A 223 2.60 -2.27 7.37
CA ASN A 223 2.02 -3.30 8.23
C ASN A 223 2.57 -3.24 9.65
N ILE A 224 3.70 -2.56 9.89
CA ILE A 224 4.20 -2.27 11.25
C ILE A 224 3.14 -1.46 12.01
N PHE A 225 2.59 -0.43 11.38
CA PHE A 225 1.65 0.52 11.99
C PHE A 225 0.20 0.07 11.90
N GLU A 226 -0.18 -0.60 10.81
CA GLU A 226 -1.56 -1.07 10.57
C GLU A 226 -1.86 -2.40 11.26
N VAL A 227 -0.85 -3.26 11.44
CA VAL A 227 -1.04 -4.62 11.93
C VAL A 227 -0.23 -4.89 13.19
N PHE A 228 1.09 -4.81 13.12
CA PHE A 228 1.97 -5.28 14.20
C PHE A 228 1.76 -4.51 15.52
N LEU A 229 1.93 -3.18 15.52
CA LEU A 229 1.77 -2.37 16.73
C LEU A 229 0.35 -2.44 17.31
N PRO A 230 -0.74 -2.34 16.51
CA PRO A 230 -2.09 -2.52 17.03
C PRO A 230 -2.33 -3.90 17.66
N GLN A 231 -1.82 -4.97 17.05
CA GLN A 231 -1.94 -6.31 17.62
C GLN A 231 -1.13 -6.46 18.92
N LEU A 232 0.09 -5.91 18.96
CA LEU A 232 0.93 -5.92 20.15
C LEU A 232 0.24 -5.23 21.33
N LEU A 233 -0.29 -4.03 21.12
CA LEU A 233 -0.98 -3.27 22.17
C LEU A 233 -2.29 -3.92 22.62
N ARG A 234 -2.95 -4.67 21.75
CA ARG A 234 -4.19 -5.38 22.08
C ARG A 234 -3.93 -6.69 22.83
N TYR A 235 -2.85 -7.39 22.50
CA TYR A 235 -2.52 -8.70 23.05
C TYR A 235 -1.05 -8.74 23.52
N PRO A 236 -0.73 -8.12 24.67
CA PRO A 236 0.62 -8.15 25.22
C PRO A 236 1.06 -9.57 25.56
N ASN A 237 2.35 -9.86 25.45
CA ASN A 237 2.96 -11.13 25.87
C ASN A 237 3.62 -10.99 27.26
N PRO A 238 2.99 -11.47 28.35
CA PRO A 238 3.54 -11.35 29.70
C PRO A 238 4.59 -12.41 30.04
N ASN A 239 4.84 -13.40 29.17
CA ASN A 239 5.75 -14.51 29.47
C ASN A 239 7.24 -14.12 29.41
N ASP A 240 7.56 -13.12 28.57
CA ASP A 240 8.91 -12.58 28.42
C ASP A 240 8.84 -11.04 28.28
N PRO A 241 8.62 -10.32 29.40
CA PRO A 241 8.39 -8.89 29.38
C PRO A 241 9.68 -8.09 29.52
N LEU A 242 9.77 -6.95 28.83
CA LEU A 242 10.75 -5.90 29.12
C LEU A 242 10.35 -5.09 30.36
N ASN A 243 9.04 -4.83 30.50
CA ASN A 243 8.49 -4.18 31.68
C ASN A 243 7.82 -5.22 32.61
N GLY A 244 8.59 -5.71 33.58
CA GLY A 244 8.13 -6.69 34.56
C GLY A 244 6.99 -6.18 35.46
N GLU A 245 6.92 -4.87 35.72
CA GLU A 245 5.83 -4.28 36.51
C GLU A 245 4.52 -4.32 35.71
N ALA A 246 4.55 -3.90 34.45
CA ALA A 246 3.40 -3.94 33.55
C ALA A 246 2.89 -5.37 33.37
N ALA A 247 3.79 -6.34 33.18
CA ALA A 247 3.42 -7.75 33.07
C ALA A 247 2.78 -8.30 34.35
N ALA A 248 3.40 -8.05 35.52
CA ALA A 248 2.86 -8.51 36.79
C ALA A 248 1.48 -7.91 37.09
N LEU A 249 1.29 -6.63 36.78
CA LEU A 249 0.02 -5.93 36.97
C LEU A 249 -1.06 -6.47 36.01
N LEU A 250 -0.72 -6.67 34.74
CA LEU A 250 -1.62 -7.28 33.75
C LEU A 250 -2.09 -8.68 34.18
N MET A 251 -1.17 -9.51 34.68
CA MET A 251 -1.47 -10.89 35.08
C MET A 251 -2.30 -10.97 36.36
N ARG A 252 -2.01 -10.13 37.37
CA ARG A 252 -2.66 -10.20 38.69
C ARG A 252 -3.92 -9.35 38.78
N HIS A 253 -3.90 -8.16 38.19
CA HIS A 253 -4.92 -7.13 38.35
C HIS A 253 -5.21 -6.43 37.01
N PRO A 254 -5.82 -7.12 36.02
CA PRO A 254 -5.99 -6.58 34.66
C PRO A 254 -6.79 -5.26 34.62
N LYS A 255 -7.76 -5.08 35.53
CA LYS A 255 -8.51 -3.81 35.64
C LYS A 255 -7.65 -2.65 36.12
N GLU A 256 -6.73 -2.90 37.04
CA GLU A 256 -5.79 -1.88 37.54
C GLU A 256 -4.74 -1.55 36.47
N TYR A 257 -4.29 -2.56 35.72
CA TYR A 257 -3.45 -2.36 34.54
C TYR A 257 -4.13 -1.43 33.53
N GLU A 258 -5.38 -1.70 33.14
CA GLU A 258 -6.11 -0.82 32.22
C GLU A 258 -6.25 0.61 32.74
N ALA A 259 -6.50 0.78 34.05
CA ALA A 259 -6.60 2.10 34.67
C ALA A 259 -5.25 2.84 34.64
N LYS A 260 -4.15 2.14 34.96
CA LYS A 260 -2.79 2.69 34.93
C LYS A 260 -2.37 3.07 33.50
N VAL A 261 -2.69 2.23 32.51
CA VAL A 261 -2.45 2.54 31.08
C VAL A 261 -3.20 3.80 30.67
N LYS A 262 -4.49 3.92 31.02
CA LYS A 262 -5.29 5.12 30.70
C LYS A 262 -4.71 6.38 31.35
N GLU A 263 -4.24 6.29 32.58
CA GLU A 263 -3.55 7.40 33.25
C GLU A 263 -2.25 7.78 32.50
N TYR A 264 -1.45 6.80 32.10
CA TYR A 264 -0.24 7.02 31.31
C TYR A 264 -0.54 7.71 29.98
N VAL A 265 -1.57 7.25 29.28
CA VAL A 265 -2.02 7.84 28.01
C VAL A 265 -2.36 9.32 28.20
N GLN A 266 -3.15 9.65 29.22
CA GLN A 266 -3.55 11.04 29.50
C GLN A 266 -2.37 11.94 29.88
N ARG A 267 -1.33 11.37 30.52
CA ARG A 267 -0.18 12.14 31.03
C ARG A 267 0.95 12.30 30.03
N PHE A 268 1.20 11.27 29.21
CA PHE A 268 2.43 11.16 28.41
C PHE A 268 2.17 10.94 26.93
N ALA A 269 0.95 10.59 26.51
CA ALA A 269 0.61 10.31 25.13
C ALA A 269 -0.39 11.33 24.56
N THR A 270 -0.22 12.61 24.90
CA THR A 270 -0.97 13.69 24.24
C THR A 270 -0.26 14.10 22.95
N LYS A 271 -0.97 14.82 22.07
CA LYS A 271 -0.38 15.32 20.82
C LYS A 271 0.83 16.21 21.10
N GLU A 272 0.72 17.08 22.10
CA GLU A 272 1.78 18.00 22.52
C GLU A 272 3.00 17.24 23.05
N ALA A 273 2.79 16.14 23.78
CA ALA A 273 3.88 15.30 24.27
C ALA A 273 4.60 14.56 23.14
N ALA A 274 3.88 14.11 22.12
CA ALA A 274 4.46 13.50 20.93
C ALA A 274 5.28 14.51 20.09
N ASP A 275 4.78 15.74 19.97
CA ASP A 275 5.46 16.81 19.23
C ASP A 275 6.76 17.24 19.94
N ALA A 276 6.70 17.43 21.28
CA ALA A 276 7.83 17.80 22.11
C ALA A 276 8.91 16.71 22.25
N ALA A 277 8.63 15.48 21.85
CA ALA A 277 9.63 14.41 21.83
C ALA A 277 10.65 14.56 20.68
N THR A 278 10.42 15.49 19.75
CA THR A 278 11.34 15.82 18.65
C THR A 278 12.58 16.56 19.14
N ASP A 279 12.40 17.54 20.02
CA ASP A 279 13.43 18.52 20.35
C ASP A 279 14.53 17.97 21.26
N LYS A 280 14.33 16.79 21.89
CA LYS A 280 15.28 16.25 22.86
C LYS A 280 16.43 15.46 22.26
N ASN A 281 16.22 14.81 21.11
CA ASN A 281 17.27 14.01 20.48
C ASN A 281 18.27 14.87 19.70
N GLU A 282 17.85 16.03 19.16
CA GLU A 282 18.76 16.92 18.41
C GLU A 282 19.78 17.64 19.31
N GLU A 283 19.54 17.71 20.62
CA GLU A 283 20.47 18.29 21.60
C GLU A 283 21.51 17.26 22.08
N ASP A 284 21.16 15.96 22.17
CA ASP A 284 22.08 14.92 22.64
C ASP A 284 23.15 14.54 21.58
N ASP A 285 22.85 14.68 20.28
CA ASP A 285 23.79 14.35 19.17
C ASP A 285 24.96 15.36 19.01
N GLN A 286 24.89 16.54 19.62
CA GLN A 286 25.96 17.55 19.51
C GLN A 286 27.08 17.39 20.55
N ASP A 287 26.86 16.59 21.59
CA ASP A 287 27.79 16.47 22.72
C ASP A 287 28.79 15.30 22.60
N GLU A 288 28.59 14.36 21.66
CA GLU A 288 29.46 13.17 21.49
C GLU A 288 30.71 13.41 20.63
N GLU A 289 30.82 14.53 19.87
CA GLU A 289 31.97 14.77 18.97
C GLU A 289 33.19 15.45 19.62
N MET A 290 33.19 15.67 20.95
CA MET A 290 34.19 16.49 21.66
C MET A 290 35.00 15.77 22.75
N SER A 291 35.17 14.45 22.69
CA SER A 291 36.08 13.75 23.62
C SER A 291 36.95 12.67 22.99
N ASP A 292 37.89 13.05 22.12
CA ASP A 292 39.08 12.21 21.88
C ASP A 292 40.32 13.02 21.49
N ILE A 293 40.98 13.63 22.48
CA ILE A 293 42.44 13.87 22.42
C ILE A 293 43.00 14.05 23.84
N GLY A 294 43.76 13.07 24.32
CA GLY A 294 44.39 13.20 25.64
C GLY A 294 45.12 11.96 26.16
N SER A 295 45.79 11.18 25.30
CA SER A 295 46.67 10.11 25.78
C SER A 295 47.99 10.68 26.29
N ILE A 296 48.16 10.60 27.61
CA ILE A 296 49.36 10.88 28.39
C ILE A 296 50.47 9.88 28.03
N SER A 297 51.68 10.37 27.78
CA SER A 297 52.92 9.58 27.74
C SER A 297 53.70 9.85 29.03
N ASP A 298 53.80 8.85 29.89
CA ASP A 298 54.59 8.86 31.12
C ASP A 298 55.82 7.95 30.91
N ASP A 299 56.99 8.56 30.71
CA ASP A 299 58.30 7.91 30.75
C ASP A 299 59.18 8.76 31.68
N GLY A 300 59.44 8.27 32.89
CA GLY A 300 60.24 8.98 33.87
C GLY A 300 60.70 8.13 35.06
N GLU A 301 61.95 7.67 34.95
CA GLU A 301 62.90 7.21 36.00
C GLU A 301 62.86 5.76 36.50
#